data_AF-A0A9Q9ALJ2-F1
#
_entry.id   AF-A0A9Q9ALJ2-F1
#
_cell.length_a   1.000
_cell.length_b   1.000
_cell.length_c   1.000
_cell.angle_alpha   90.00
_cell.angle_beta   90.00
_cell.angle_gamma   90.00
#
_symmetry.space_group_name_H-M   'P 1'
#
loop_
_entity.id
_entity.type
_entity.pdbx_description
1 polymer ?
#
loop_
_entity_poly.entity_id
_entity_poly.type
_entity_poly.pdbx_seq_one_letter_code
_entity_poly.pdbx_strand_id
1 'polypeptide(L)'
;MPPSRGPRGETKALLIGVSGVSSSGKTTLARILRDIFPRTFILHEDDFYKTDNDIPIHSTHKIQDWDCLDSIDLPAFKSTLKYILQNGASPPDFISKEDKNSIGSVAVDRELIKDLEWKAWKWSYADAPPICIIDGFLLYSEEMKDIRDLFDVKLFLRTDHATAKSRREARSGYVTIEGFWEDPPGYVDNIVWPNYVKDHKFLFQDGNVEGTLNEEVTNKLGIKAMPGSAQGDMTACLNWAYEVLEEALQEFTMPRDD
;
A
#
# COMPACT_ATOMS: atom_id res chain seq x y z
N MET A 1 8.28 13.14 18.56
CA MET A 1 9.43 13.05 17.64
C MET A 1 9.27 11.77 16.84
N PRO A 2 9.33 11.81 15.50
CA PRO A 2 9.44 10.57 14.73
C PRO A 2 10.71 9.82 15.16
N PRO A 3 10.74 8.48 15.07
CA PRO A 3 11.92 7.71 15.42
C PRO A 3 13.13 8.23 14.66
N SER A 4 14.26 8.35 15.36
CA SER A 4 15.52 8.84 14.82
C SER A 4 15.92 8.00 13.61
N ARG A 5 15.94 8.61 12.42
CA ARG A 5 16.48 7.98 11.22
C ARG A 5 17.90 7.50 11.51
N GLY A 6 18.25 6.29 11.05
CA GLY A 6 19.66 5.96 10.85
C GLY A 6 20.31 6.99 9.90
N PRO A 7 21.64 7.15 9.92
CA PRO A 7 22.31 8.14 9.09
C PRO A 7 21.92 7.99 7.60
N ARG A 8 21.51 9.09 6.95
CA ARG A 8 21.28 9.15 5.49
C ARG A 8 22.62 8.79 4.83
N GLY A 9 22.70 7.60 4.24
CA GLY A 9 23.93 7.02 3.69
C GLY A 9 23.90 5.50 3.59
N GLU A 10 23.04 4.82 4.34
CA GLU A 10 22.93 3.35 4.30
C GLU A 10 21.85 2.82 3.35
N THR A 11 20.79 3.59 3.07
CA THR A 11 19.67 3.14 2.24
C THR A 11 19.71 3.72 0.83
N LYS A 12 19.51 2.86 -0.18
CA LYS A 12 19.56 3.13 -1.61
C LYS A 12 18.19 3.25 -2.28
N ALA A 13 17.10 3.17 -1.52
CA ALA A 13 15.73 3.34 -2.00
C ALA A 13 14.92 4.19 -1.01
N LEU A 14 13.91 4.89 -1.53
CA LEU A 14 12.84 5.50 -0.75
C LEU A 14 11.64 4.54 -0.75
N LEU A 15 11.20 4.11 0.44
CA LEU A 15 10.07 3.19 0.56
C LEU A 15 8.78 3.95 0.86
N ILE A 16 7.78 3.79 -0.01
CA ILE A 16 6.46 4.43 0.09
C ILE A 16 5.41 3.35 0.36
N GLY A 17 4.89 3.27 1.57
CA GLY A 17 3.74 2.42 1.87
C GLY A 17 2.46 3.02 1.29
N VAL A 18 1.67 2.22 0.59
CA VAL A 18 0.29 2.54 0.18
C VAL A 18 -0.61 1.46 0.75
N SER A 19 -1.34 1.80 1.81
CA SER A 19 -2.18 0.84 2.54
C SER A 19 -3.63 1.27 2.68
N GLY A 20 -4.45 0.39 3.23
CA GLY A 20 -5.91 0.53 3.29
C GLY A 20 -6.63 -0.78 2.96
N VAL A 21 -7.92 -0.83 3.27
CA VAL A 21 -8.76 -2.03 3.05
C VAL A 21 -8.69 -2.56 1.62
N SER A 22 -8.93 -3.86 1.45
CA SER A 22 -9.11 -4.50 0.14
C SER A 22 -10.11 -3.71 -0.71
N SER A 23 -9.86 -3.62 -2.03
CA SER A 23 -10.70 -2.88 -2.99
C SER A 23 -10.82 -1.35 -2.81
N SER A 24 -9.94 -0.71 -2.02
CA SER A 24 -9.92 0.75 -1.84
C SER A 24 -9.30 1.55 -3.01
N GLY A 25 -8.55 0.90 -3.90
CA GLY A 25 -7.90 1.55 -5.05
C GLY A 25 -6.37 1.70 -4.96
N LYS A 26 -5.73 1.06 -3.98
CA LYS A 26 -4.27 1.11 -3.74
C LYS A 26 -3.44 0.80 -4.98
N THR A 27 -3.67 -0.36 -5.61
CA THR A 27 -2.94 -0.81 -6.81
C THR A 27 -3.06 0.17 -7.97
N THR A 28 -4.24 0.76 -8.16
CA THR A 28 -4.44 1.80 -9.17
C THR A 28 -3.58 3.02 -8.86
N LEU A 29 -3.63 3.54 -7.63
CA LEU A 29 -2.83 4.69 -7.23
C LEU A 29 -1.33 4.39 -7.37
N ALA A 30 -0.88 3.23 -6.90
CA ALA A 30 0.53 2.82 -6.95
C ALA A 30 1.06 2.78 -8.39
N ARG A 31 0.29 2.23 -9.34
CA ARG A 31 0.66 2.19 -10.77
C ARG A 31 0.71 3.57 -11.41
N ILE A 32 -0.27 4.43 -11.13
CA ILE A 32 -0.27 5.79 -11.68
C ILE A 32 0.93 6.58 -11.12
N LEU A 33 1.20 6.50 -9.82
CA LEU A 33 2.37 7.15 -9.21
C LEU A 33 3.69 6.61 -9.77
N ARG A 34 3.79 5.30 -10.00
CA ARG A 34 4.96 4.68 -10.66
C ARG A 34 5.20 5.26 -12.05
N ASP A 35 4.13 5.46 -12.82
CA ASP A 35 4.23 5.97 -14.19
C ASP A 35 4.56 7.48 -14.21
N ILE A 36 4.14 8.23 -13.18
CA ILE A 36 4.42 9.66 -13.01
C ILE A 36 5.85 9.93 -12.55
N PHE A 37 6.33 9.22 -11.52
CA PHE A 37 7.62 9.50 -10.90
C PHE A 37 8.76 8.70 -11.54
N PRO A 38 9.90 9.33 -11.89
CA PRO A 38 11.02 8.63 -12.50
C PRO A 38 11.71 7.68 -11.51
N ARG A 39 12.28 6.58 -12.03
CA ARG A 39 12.98 5.54 -11.23
C ARG A 39 12.09 4.93 -10.14
N THR A 40 10.81 4.73 -10.45
CA THR A 40 9.83 4.15 -9.53
C THR A 40 9.46 2.73 -9.94
N PHE A 41 9.32 1.84 -8.97
CA PHE A 41 8.80 0.48 -9.17
C PHE A 41 7.89 0.09 -7.99
N ILE A 42 7.13 -1.00 -8.16
CA ILE A 42 6.14 -1.45 -7.19
C ILE A 42 6.55 -2.81 -6.63
N LEU A 43 6.30 -3.00 -5.35
CA LEU A 43 6.30 -4.29 -4.67
C LEU A 43 4.88 -4.52 -4.13
N HIS A 44 4.22 -5.60 -4.54
CA HIS A 44 2.90 -5.95 -4.02
C HIS A 44 3.04 -6.88 -2.81
N GLU A 45 2.32 -6.59 -1.73
CA GLU A 45 2.20 -7.48 -0.56
C GLU A 45 1.60 -8.83 -0.98
N ASP A 46 0.67 -8.82 -1.92
CA ASP A 46 -0.01 -10.00 -2.46
C ASP A 46 0.97 -10.96 -3.19
N ASP A 47 2.16 -10.52 -3.63
CA ASP A 47 3.18 -11.42 -4.19
C ASP A 47 3.75 -12.40 -3.13
N PHE A 48 3.51 -12.12 -1.84
CA PHE A 48 3.98 -12.88 -0.69
C PHE A 48 2.91 -13.75 -0.05
N TYR A 49 1.76 -13.97 -0.70
CA TYR A 49 0.84 -15.02 -0.24
C TYR A 49 1.56 -16.37 -0.15
N LYS A 50 1.18 -17.17 0.85
CA LYS A 50 1.56 -18.57 0.95
C LYS A 50 0.89 -19.39 -0.15
N THR A 51 1.28 -20.66 -0.27
CA THR A 51 0.59 -21.60 -1.15
C THR A 51 -0.85 -21.80 -0.69
N ASP A 52 -1.74 -22.17 -1.61
CA ASP A 52 -3.16 -22.35 -1.35
C ASP A 52 -3.37 -23.32 -0.16
N ASN A 53 -2.59 -24.39 -0.08
CA ASN A 53 -2.64 -25.37 1.01
C ASN A 53 -2.21 -24.82 2.39
N ASP A 54 -1.40 -23.77 2.41
CA ASP A 54 -0.87 -23.15 3.62
C ASP A 54 -1.70 -21.93 4.08
N ILE A 55 -2.74 -21.55 3.33
CA ILE A 55 -3.67 -20.50 3.74
C ILE A 55 -4.49 -20.98 4.95
N PRO A 56 -4.52 -20.20 6.05
CA PRO A 56 -5.23 -20.61 7.26
C PRO A 56 -6.73 -20.74 7.02
N ILE A 57 -7.37 -21.71 7.67
CA ILE A 57 -8.83 -21.84 7.65
C ILE A 57 -9.42 -21.03 8.80
N HIS A 58 -10.31 -20.10 8.47
CA HIS A 58 -11.00 -19.28 9.46
C HIS A 58 -11.78 -20.16 10.45
N SER A 59 -11.54 -19.93 11.74
CA SER A 59 -12.00 -20.80 12.83
C SER A 59 -13.52 -21.00 12.87
N THR A 60 -14.29 -19.95 12.58
CA THR A 60 -15.77 -19.96 12.63
C THR A 60 -16.39 -20.35 11.30
N HIS A 61 -16.10 -19.58 10.24
CA HIS A 61 -16.68 -19.78 8.90
C HIS A 61 -16.16 -20.99 8.12
N LYS A 62 -15.04 -21.62 8.54
CA LYS A 62 -14.45 -22.81 7.92
C LYS A 62 -14.09 -22.65 6.43
N ILE A 63 -13.67 -21.44 6.07
CA ILE A 63 -13.19 -21.05 4.73
C ILE A 63 -11.76 -20.53 4.84
N GLN A 64 -10.97 -20.63 3.77
CA GLN A 64 -9.63 -20.07 3.73
C GLN A 64 -9.67 -18.56 3.99
N ASP A 65 -8.80 -18.08 4.88
CA ASP A 65 -8.67 -16.67 5.24
C ASP A 65 -7.44 -16.09 4.54
N TRP A 66 -7.67 -15.55 3.35
CA TRP A 66 -6.64 -14.86 2.59
C TRP A 66 -6.35 -13.47 3.16
N ASP A 67 -7.26 -12.86 3.92
CA ASP A 67 -7.17 -11.46 4.34
C ASP A 67 -6.61 -11.33 5.77
N CYS A 68 -5.65 -12.17 6.15
CA CYS A 68 -5.03 -12.16 7.48
C CYS A 68 -3.50 -12.25 7.40
N LEU A 69 -2.80 -11.84 8.46
CA LEU A 69 -1.33 -11.87 8.48
C LEU A 69 -0.72 -13.26 8.27
N ASP A 70 -1.41 -14.30 8.74
CA ASP A 70 -0.96 -15.69 8.61
C ASP A 70 -1.05 -16.20 7.17
N SER A 71 -1.70 -15.50 6.25
CA SER A 71 -1.72 -15.85 4.82
C SER A 71 -0.47 -15.36 4.08
N ILE A 72 0.33 -14.47 4.68
CA ILE A 72 1.51 -13.83 4.06
C ILE A 72 2.81 -14.45 4.61
N ASP A 73 3.78 -14.69 3.73
CA ASP A 73 5.17 -14.99 4.10
C ASP A 73 5.89 -13.70 4.54
N LEU A 74 5.63 -13.29 5.79
CA LEU A 74 6.24 -12.10 6.38
C LEU A 74 7.78 -12.14 6.42
N PRO A 75 8.44 -13.29 6.72
CA PRO A 75 9.89 -13.39 6.59
C PRO A 75 10.40 -13.05 5.19
N ALA A 76 9.80 -13.61 4.14
CA ALA A 76 10.16 -13.31 2.76
C ALA A 76 9.91 -11.84 2.43
N PHE A 77 8.75 -11.30 2.80
CA PHE A 77 8.41 -9.89 2.57
C PHE A 77 9.41 -8.94 3.24
N LYS A 78 9.72 -9.15 4.52
CA LYS A 78 10.70 -8.35 5.28
C LYS A 78 12.10 -8.45 4.68
N SER A 79 12.50 -9.63 4.19
CA SER A 79 13.80 -9.83 3.53
C SER A 79 13.90 -9.06 2.22
N THR A 80 12.82 -9.04 1.42
CA THR A 80 12.75 -8.29 0.16
C THR A 80 12.81 -6.78 0.40
N LEU A 81 12.08 -6.26 1.39
CA LEU A 81 12.15 -4.84 1.77
C LEU A 81 13.57 -4.43 2.18
N LYS A 82 14.24 -5.24 2.99
CA LYS A 82 15.65 -5.00 3.37
C LYS A 82 16.59 -5.03 2.18
N TYR A 83 16.39 -5.98 1.25
CA TYR A 83 17.17 -6.04 0.01
C TYR A 83 16.99 -4.76 -0.80
N ILE A 84 15.75 -4.28 -0.98
CA ILE A 84 15.46 -3.06 -1.72
C ILE A 84 16.13 -1.85 -1.07
N LEU A 85 16.04 -1.73 0.26
CA LEU A 85 16.73 -0.67 1.00
C LEU A 85 18.25 -0.70 0.77
N GLN A 86 18.87 -1.87 0.64
CA GLN A 86 20.33 -1.99 0.46
C GLN A 86 20.80 -1.83 -1.00
N ASN A 87 19.92 -2.12 -1.96
CA ASN A 87 20.30 -2.26 -3.37
C ASN A 87 19.64 -1.24 -4.31
N GLY A 88 18.53 -0.60 -3.89
CA GLY A 88 17.80 0.34 -4.74
C GLY A 88 16.91 -0.31 -5.80
N ALA A 89 16.74 -1.63 -5.75
CA ALA A 89 16.01 -2.42 -6.74
C ALA A 89 15.44 -3.70 -6.09
N SER A 90 14.42 -4.28 -6.73
CA SER A 90 13.92 -5.61 -6.36
C SER A 90 15.00 -6.69 -6.53
N PRO A 91 14.94 -7.80 -5.77
CA PRO A 91 15.81 -8.94 -5.99
C PRO A 91 15.73 -9.42 -7.46
N PRO A 92 16.85 -9.82 -8.11
CA PRO A 92 16.87 -10.17 -9.53
C PRO A 92 15.92 -11.31 -9.91
N ASP A 93 15.71 -12.25 -8.99
CA ASP A 93 14.87 -13.43 -9.19
C ASP A 93 13.40 -13.19 -8.76
N PHE A 94 13.07 -11.97 -8.29
CA PHE A 94 11.71 -11.63 -7.89
C PHE A 94 10.86 -11.28 -9.12
N ILE A 95 9.81 -12.07 -9.35
CA ILE A 95 8.85 -11.86 -10.42
C ILE A 95 7.49 -11.55 -9.81
N SER A 96 7.04 -10.30 -9.95
CA SER A 96 5.70 -9.85 -9.56
C SER A 96 4.64 -10.60 -10.38
N LYS A 97 3.68 -11.21 -9.68
CA LYS A 97 2.51 -11.85 -10.27
C LYS A 97 1.42 -10.82 -10.49
N GLU A 98 1.30 -9.87 -9.56
CA GLU A 98 0.28 -8.82 -9.57
C GLU A 98 0.44 -7.83 -10.73
N ASP A 99 1.66 -7.54 -11.19
CA ASP A 99 1.89 -6.63 -12.32
C ASP A 99 1.19 -7.06 -13.62
N LYS A 100 0.79 -8.33 -13.73
CA LYS A 100 0.09 -8.89 -14.89
C LYS A 100 -1.42 -8.66 -14.85
N ASN A 101 -1.98 -8.26 -13.70
CA ASN A 101 -3.42 -8.05 -13.55
C ASN A 101 -3.86 -6.78 -14.30
N SER A 102 -4.87 -6.91 -15.16
CA SER A 102 -5.44 -5.78 -15.90
C SER A 102 -6.27 -4.90 -14.97
N ILE A 103 -5.95 -3.61 -14.84
CA ILE A 103 -6.88 -2.68 -14.20
C ILE A 103 -7.99 -2.41 -15.22
N GLY A 104 -9.26 -2.54 -14.81
CA GLY A 104 -10.37 -1.98 -15.56
C GLY A 104 -10.16 -0.48 -15.82
N SER A 105 -10.91 0.12 -16.73
CA SER A 105 -10.79 1.55 -16.99
C SER A 105 -11.13 2.36 -15.72
N VAL A 106 -10.12 2.86 -15.02
CA VAL A 106 -10.33 3.82 -13.94
C VAL A 106 -10.41 5.21 -14.56
N ALA A 107 -11.51 5.91 -14.30
CA ALA A 107 -11.67 7.29 -14.71
C ALA A 107 -10.75 8.18 -13.86
N VAL A 108 -9.59 8.52 -14.42
CA VAL A 108 -8.66 9.52 -13.89
C VAL A 108 -8.48 10.60 -14.95
N ASP A 109 -8.45 11.86 -14.52
CA ASP A 109 -8.20 12.97 -15.43
C ASP A 109 -6.82 12.84 -16.08
N ARG A 110 -6.81 12.70 -17.41
CA ARG A 110 -5.59 12.54 -18.20
C ARG A 110 -4.80 13.84 -18.32
N GLU A 111 -5.44 15.00 -18.21
CA GLU A 111 -4.75 16.29 -18.22
C GLU A 111 -3.97 16.46 -16.92
N LEU A 112 -4.56 16.10 -15.77
CA LEU A 112 -3.86 16.07 -14.49
C LEU A 112 -2.64 15.14 -14.55
N ILE A 113 -2.80 13.89 -15.03
CA ILE A 113 -1.67 12.94 -15.11
C ILE A 113 -0.49 13.55 -15.88
N LYS A 114 -0.74 14.16 -17.05
CA LYS A 114 0.31 14.79 -17.85
C LYS A 114 0.99 15.96 -17.14
N ASP A 115 0.22 16.79 -16.43
CA ASP A 115 0.77 17.89 -15.65
C ASP A 115 1.65 17.38 -14.50
N LEU A 116 1.22 16.32 -13.80
CA LEU A 116 1.99 15.68 -12.74
C LEU A 116 3.26 14.99 -13.26
N GLU A 117 3.20 14.29 -14.39
CA GLU A 117 4.37 13.72 -15.10
C GLU A 117 5.39 14.82 -15.42
N TRP A 118 4.93 15.93 -16.01
CA TRP A 118 5.79 17.07 -16.33
C TRP A 118 6.45 17.67 -15.08
N LYS A 119 5.68 17.84 -13.99
CA LYS A 119 6.21 18.36 -12.72
C LYS A 119 7.21 17.38 -12.08
N ALA A 120 6.95 16.07 -12.15
CA ALA A 120 7.82 15.04 -11.57
C ALA A 120 9.11 14.84 -12.37
N TRP A 121 9.16 15.27 -13.63
CA TRP A 121 10.34 15.14 -14.50
C TRP A 121 11.63 15.72 -13.89
N LYS A 122 11.52 16.76 -13.05
CA LYS A 122 12.68 17.34 -12.34
C LYS A 122 13.43 16.32 -11.47
N TRP A 123 12.73 15.30 -10.95
CA TRP A 123 13.31 14.24 -10.12
C TRP A 123 14.18 13.25 -10.91
N SER A 124 14.12 13.28 -12.24
CA SER A 124 15.01 12.50 -13.12
C SER A 124 16.47 12.92 -12.98
N TYR A 125 16.71 14.19 -12.65
CA TYR A 125 18.05 14.78 -12.53
C TYR A 125 18.46 15.10 -11.09
N ALA A 126 17.53 14.96 -10.15
CA ALA A 126 17.82 15.14 -8.74
C ALA A 126 18.63 13.94 -8.19
N ASP A 127 19.46 14.22 -7.17
CA ASP A 127 20.14 13.19 -6.37
C ASP A 127 19.16 12.53 -5.38
N ALA A 128 18.09 11.97 -5.94
CA ALA A 128 17.09 11.18 -5.24
C ALA A 128 17.32 9.69 -5.52
N PRO A 129 17.16 8.80 -4.53
CA PRO A 129 17.22 7.37 -4.75
C PRO A 129 16.00 6.89 -5.56
N PRO A 130 16.06 5.69 -6.17
CA PRO A 130 14.89 5.00 -6.68
C PRO A 130 13.76 4.93 -5.64
N ILE A 131 12.52 5.02 -6.13
CA ILE A 131 11.32 4.94 -5.31
C ILE A 131 10.74 3.53 -5.43
N CYS A 132 10.51 2.88 -4.30
CA CYS A 132 9.74 1.65 -4.24
C CYS A 132 8.39 1.95 -3.58
N ILE A 133 7.31 1.74 -4.32
CA ILE A 133 5.95 1.81 -3.78
C ILE A 133 5.55 0.40 -3.31
N ILE A 134 5.18 0.28 -2.05
CA ILE A 134 4.68 -0.96 -1.46
C ILE A 134 3.16 -0.88 -1.44
N ASP A 135 2.50 -1.70 -2.25
CA ASP A 135 1.04 -1.80 -2.33
C ASP A 135 0.57 -3.00 -1.50
N GLY A 136 -0.15 -2.74 -0.40
CA GLY A 136 -0.57 -3.81 0.51
C GLY A 136 -1.67 -3.41 1.48
N PHE A 137 -2.55 -4.34 1.82
CA PHE A 137 -3.70 -4.08 2.69
C PHE A 137 -3.41 -4.23 4.18
N LEU A 138 -2.31 -4.91 4.57
CA LEU A 138 -1.93 -5.13 5.98
C LEU A 138 -0.73 -4.31 6.45
N LEU A 139 -0.13 -3.50 5.56
CA LEU A 139 1.11 -2.75 5.84
C LEU A 139 1.06 -1.90 7.13
N TYR A 140 -0.12 -1.40 7.51
CA TYR A 140 -0.29 -0.59 8.74
C TYR A 140 -1.02 -1.30 9.86
N SER A 141 -1.22 -2.61 9.77
CA SER A 141 -1.75 -3.40 10.89
C SER A 141 -0.90 -3.23 12.14
N GLU A 142 -1.51 -3.42 13.31
CA GLU A 142 -0.82 -3.26 14.60
C GLU A 142 0.41 -4.17 14.71
N GLU A 143 0.29 -5.41 14.24
CA GLU A 143 1.33 -6.44 14.27
C GLU A 143 2.46 -6.20 13.24
N MET A 144 2.21 -5.40 12.19
CA MET A 144 3.21 -5.05 11.17
C MET A 144 4.13 -3.89 11.57
N LYS A 145 4.24 -3.55 12.87
CA LYS A 145 5.05 -2.41 13.34
C LYS A 145 6.46 -2.39 12.76
N ASP A 146 7.16 -3.51 12.80
CA ASP A 146 8.54 -3.61 12.30
C ASP A 146 8.67 -3.34 10.80
N ILE A 147 7.66 -3.72 10.00
CA ILE A 147 7.63 -3.49 8.56
C ILE A 147 7.21 -2.04 8.29
N ARG A 148 6.17 -1.56 8.96
CA ARG A 148 5.70 -0.17 8.89
C ARG A 148 6.82 0.81 9.21
N ASP A 149 7.67 0.52 10.20
CA ASP A 149 8.78 1.38 10.60
C ASP A 149 9.87 1.52 9.51
N LEU A 150 9.88 0.66 8.48
CA LEU A 150 10.79 0.76 7.33
C LEU A 150 10.35 1.81 6.29
N PHE A 151 9.07 2.23 6.27
CA PHE A 151 8.55 3.12 5.24
C PHE A 151 8.87 4.59 5.54
N ASP A 152 9.40 5.29 4.56
CA ASP A 152 9.68 6.73 4.61
C ASP A 152 8.39 7.55 4.53
N VAL A 153 7.46 7.14 3.66
CA VAL A 153 6.14 7.75 3.49
C VAL A 153 5.08 6.69 3.66
N LYS A 154 3.99 7.06 4.34
CA LYS A 154 2.90 6.13 4.65
C LYS A 154 1.57 6.71 4.20
N LEU A 155 1.11 6.36 3.00
CA LEU A 155 -0.19 6.74 2.46
C LEU A 155 -1.26 5.74 2.90
N PHE A 156 -2.39 6.21 3.42
CA PHE A 156 -3.51 5.38 3.85
C PHE A 156 -4.80 5.73 3.12
N LEU A 157 -5.25 4.84 2.23
CA LEU A 157 -6.51 4.96 1.50
C LEU A 157 -7.67 4.44 2.34
N ARG A 158 -8.81 5.09 2.18
CA ARG A 158 -10.04 4.79 2.91
C ARG A 158 -11.20 4.58 1.96
N THR A 159 -12.10 3.68 2.34
CA THR A 159 -13.39 3.48 1.69
C THR A 159 -14.35 2.86 2.72
N ASP A 160 -15.65 3.08 2.55
CA ASP A 160 -16.69 2.47 3.38
C ASP A 160 -16.90 0.98 3.04
N HIS A 161 -17.57 0.27 3.94
CA HIS A 161 -17.85 -1.16 3.82
C HIS A 161 -18.62 -1.48 2.53
N ALA A 162 -19.66 -0.70 2.24
CA ALA A 162 -20.54 -0.93 1.09
C ALA A 162 -19.78 -0.87 -0.24
N THR A 163 -18.90 0.12 -0.38
CA THR A 163 -18.06 0.31 -1.57
C THR A 163 -16.99 -0.78 -1.68
N ALA A 164 -16.29 -1.10 -0.58
CA ALA A 164 -15.30 -2.18 -0.58
C ALA A 164 -15.92 -3.52 -0.97
N LYS A 165 -17.09 -3.83 -0.39
CA LYS A 165 -17.87 -5.03 -0.68
C LYS A 165 -18.29 -5.11 -2.13
N SER A 166 -18.97 -4.08 -2.63
CA SER A 166 -19.44 -4.04 -4.02
C SER A 166 -18.30 -4.24 -5.02
N ARG A 167 -17.14 -3.62 -4.76
CA ARG A 167 -15.95 -3.76 -5.63
C ARG A 167 -15.28 -5.13 -5.51
N ARG A 168 -15.23 -5.73 -4.31
CA ARG A 168 -14.65 -7.05 -4.09
C ARG A 168 -15.51 -8.14 -4.75
N GLU A 169 -16.82 -8.10 -4.54
CA GLU A 169 -17.78 -9.06 -5.11
C GLU A 169 -17.90 -8.95 -6.64
N ALA A 170 -17.56 -7.79 -7.22
CA ALA A 170 -17.50 -7.61 -8.67
C ALA A 170 -16.24 -8.20 -9.33
N ARG A 171 -15.26 -8.69 -8.56
CA ARG A 171 -14.06 -9.32 -9.13
C ARG A 171 -14.41 -10.73 -9.60
N SER A 172 -13.90 -11.12 -10.76
CA SER A 172 -14.11 -12.46 -11.33
C SER A 172 -13.38 -13.58 -10.59
N GLY A 173 -12.55 -13.25 -9.59
CA GLY A 173 -11.66 -14.14 -8.84
C GLY A 173 -10.20 -13.70 -8.90
N TYR A 174 -9.32 -14.51 -8.33
CA TYR A 174 -7.90 -14.23 -8.07
C TYR A 174 -7.05 -15.36 -8.58
N VAL A 175 -5.95 -15.04 -9.25
CA VAL A 175 -4.93 -16.03 -9.61
C VAL A 175 -4.08 -16.30 -8.39
N THR A 176 -4.02 -17.54 -7.95
CA THR A 176 -3.20 -17.96 -6.79
C THR A 176 -1.89 -18.58 -7.26
N ILE A 177 -1.07 -19.07 -6.31
CA ILE A 177 0.17 -19.75 -6.65
C ILE A 177 -0.13 -21.08 -7.35
N GLU A 178 -1.17 -21.79 -6.90
CA GLU A 178 -1.46 -23.16 -7.32
C GLU A 178 -2.73 -23.27 -8.19
N GLY A 179 -3.44 -22.17 -8.42
CA GLY A 179 -4.63 -22.16 -9.25
C GLY A 179 -5.39 -20.83 -9.28
N PHE A 180 -6.64 -20.88 -8.85
CA PHE A 180 -7.59 -19.78 -8.94
C PHE A 180 -8.53 -19.81 -7.74
N TRP A 181 -8.72 -18.66 -7.10
CA TRP A 181 -9.62 -18.47 -5.97
C TRP A 181 -10.78 -17.56 -6.35
N GLU A 182 -11.99 -17.96 -6.00
CA GLU A 182 -13.18 -17.12 -6.10
C GLU A 182 -13.76 -16.98 -4.70
N ASP A 183 -14.00 -15.73 -4.28
CA ASP A 183 -14.55 -15.45 -2.95
C ASP A 183 -15.93 -16.12 -2.82
N PRO A 184 -16.16 -16.99 -1.81
CA PRO A 184 -17.47 -17.59 -1.60
C PRO A 184 -18.51 -16.52 -1.18
N PRO A 185 -19.82 -16.78 -1.34
CA PRO A 185 -20.86 -15.85 -0.91
C PRO A 185 -20.69 -15.41 0.56
N GLY A 186 -20.70 -14.10 0.79
CA GLY A 186 -20.52 -13.51 2.12
C GLY A 186 -19.07 -13.42 2.62
N TYR A 187 -18.07 -13.75 1.78
CA TYR A 187 -16.66 -13.67 2.16
C TYR A 187 -16.25 -12.29 2.70
N VAL A 188 -16.78 -11.21 2.12
CA VAL A 188 -16.47 -9.84 2.58
C VAL A 188 -16.96 -9.61 4.01
N ASP A 189 -18.21 -9.94 4.30
CA ASP A 189 -18.81 -9.68 5.62
C ASP A 189 -18.23 -10.61 6.69
N ASN A 190 -17.83 -11.83 6.29
CA ASN A 190 -17.38 -12.88 7.19
C ASN A 190 -15.87 -12.87 7.44
N ILE A 191 -15.06 -12.39 6.49
CA ILE A 191 -13.59 -12.51 6.51
C ILE A 191 -12.93 -11.14 6.29
N VAL A 192 -13.08 -10.56 5.10
CA VAL A 192 -12.33 -9.37 4.67
C VAL A 192 -12.54 -8.19 5.62
N TRP A 193 -13.80 -7.84 5.89
CA TRP A 193 -14.12 -6.67 6.69
C TRP A 193 -13.82 -6.88 8.19
N PRO A 194 -14.18 -8.02 8.82
CA PRO A 194 -13.77 -8.31 10.18
C PRO A 194 -12.25 -8.28 10.40
N ASN A 195 -11.45 -8.81 9.47
CA ASN A 195 -9.99 -8.74 9.57
C ASN A 195 -9.47 -7.31 9.40
N TYR A 196 -10.00 -6.54 8.45
CA TYR A 196 -9.66 -5.12 8.34
C TYR A 196 -9.95 -4.35 9.64
N VAL A 197 -11.12 -4.58 10.26
CA VAL A 197 -11.47 -4.00 11.57
C VAL A 197 -10.48 -4.43 12.64
N LYS A 198 -10.22 -5.74 12.76
CA LYS A 198 -9.28 -6.29 13.75
C LYS A 198 -7.92 -5.61 13.66
N ASP A 199 -7.37 -5.50 12.45
CA ASP A 199 -6.00 -5.10 12.21
C ASP A 199 -5.80 -3.58 12.20
N HIS A 200 -6.85 -2.80 11.93
CA HIS A 200 -6.74 -1.34 11.75
C HIS A 200 -7.55 -0.50 12.73
N LYS A 201 -8.45 -1.08 13.56
CA LYS A 201 -9.29 -0.30 14.50
C LYS A 201 -8.51 0.68 15.37
N PHE A 202 -7.27 0.37 15.72
CA PHE A 202 -6.42 1.25 16.56
C PHE A 202 -6.08 2.59 15.89
N LEU A 203 -6.21 2.69 14.56
CA LEU A 203 -6.03 3.93 13.79
C LEU A 203 -7.27 4.84 13.85
N PHE A 204 -8.38 4.39 14.42
CA PHE A 204 -9.67 5.09 14.39
C PHE A 204 -10.16 5.43 15.80
N GLN A 205 -10.95 6.50 15.90
CA GLN A 205 -11.65 6.85 17.12
C GLN A 205 -12.66 5.75 17.48
N ASP A 206 -12.69 5.36 18.75
CA ASP A 206 -13.55 4.30 19.30
C ASP A 206 -13.46 2.95 18.57
N GLY A 207 -12.41 2.72 17.79
CA GLY A 207 -12.25 1.52 16.97
C GLY A 207 -13.17 1.42 15.75
N ASN A 208 -13.87 2.51 15.38
CA ASN A 208 -14.79 2.52 14.25
C ASN A 208 -14.06 2.83 12.94
N VAL A 209 -13.76 1.80 12.13
CA VAL A 209 -13.01 1.95 10.87
C VAL A 209 -13.73 2.73 9.76
N GLU A 210 -15.04 2.94 9.89
CA GLU A 210 -15.82 3.84 9.01
C GLU A 210 -15.89 5.26 9.54
N GLY A 211 -15.50 5.47 10.81
CA GLY A 211 -15.54 6.75 11.50
C GLY A 211 -14.31 7.63 11.27
N THR A 212 -14.04 8.53 12.21
CA THR A 212 -12.91 9.46 12.14
C THR A 212 -11.62 8.76 12.54
N LEU A 213 -10.51 9.11 11.88
CA LEU A 213 -9.19 8.64 12.29
C LEU A 213 -8.79 9.23 13.65
N ASN A 214 -8.02 8.47 14.41
CA ASN A 214 -7.36 8.99 15.59
C ASN A 214 -6.10 9.76 15.14
N GLU A 215 -6.22 11.09 15.04
CA GLU A 215 -5.13 11.96 14.59
C GLU A 215 -3.87 11.86 15.45
N GLU A 216 -3.99 11.64 16.75
CA GLU A 216 -2.83 11.45 17.63
C GLU A 216 -2.04 10.22 17.20
N VAL A 217 -2.73 9.10 16.97
CA VAL A 217 -2.13 7.83 16.54
C VAL A 217 -1.53 7.95 15.14
N THR A 218 -2.29 8.48 14.17
CA THR A 218 -1.80 8.60 12.79
C THR A 218 -0.61 9.56 12.69
N ASN A 219 -0.64 10.71 13.39
CA ASN A 219 0.49 11.64 13.45
C ASN A 219 1.71 11.01 14.11
N LYS A 220 1.53 10.28 15.22
CA LYS A 220 2.62 9.58 15.90
C LYS A 220 3.29 8.54 14.99
N LEU A 221 2.50 7.85 14.16
CA LEU A 221 2.99 6.84 13.21
C LEU A 221 3.46 7.43 11.87
N GLY A 222 3.24 8.72 11.64
CA GLY A 222 3.55 9.39 10.37
C GLY A 222 2.67 8.90 9.21
N ILE A 223 1.45 8.42 9.50
CA ILE A 223 0.49 7.96 8.48
C ILE A 223 -0.25 9.17 7.92
N LYS A 224 -0.09 9.41 6.63
CA LYS A 224 -0.83 10.41 5.86
C LYS A 224 -2.08 9.75 5.29
N ALA A 225 -3.23 10.13 5.81
CA ALA A 225 -4.51 9.59 5.37
C ALA A 225 -5.10 10.37 4.20
N MET A 226 -5.72 9.64 3.29
CA MET A 226 -6.47 10.19 2.16
C MET A 226 -7.58 11.13 2.69
N PRO A 227 -7.68 12.38 2.18
CA PRO A 227 -8.75 13.30 2.56
C PRO A 227 -10.13 12.73 2.23
N GLY A 228 -11.14 13.04 3.05
CA GLY A 228 -12.52 12.59 2.80
C GLY A 228 -13.07 13.07 1.45
N SER A 229 -12.63 14.23 0.96
CA SER A 229 -12.99 14.75 -0.36
C SER A 229 -12.45 13.93 -1.53
N ALA A 230 -11.45 13.07 -1.32
CA ALA A 230 -10.89 12.19 -2.33
C ALA A 230 -11.52 10.77 -2.30
N GLN A 231 -12.43 10.50 -1.36
CA GLN A 231 -13.10 9.20 -1.30
C GLN A 231 -14.00 9.01 -2.53
N GLY A 232 -13.72 7.98 -3.32
CA GLY A 232 -14.44 7.71 -4.56
C GLY A 232 -13.98 8.53 -5.77
N ASP A 233 -13.04 9.48 -5.58
CA ASP A 233 -12.45 10.28 -6.65
C ASP A 233 -10.94 9.97 -6.77
N MET A 234 -10.59 9.13 -7.74
CA MET A 234 -9.19 8.75 -7.97
C MET A 234 -8.33 9.93 -8.46
N THR A 235 -8.93 10.95 -9.10
CA THR A 235 -8.21 12.15 -9.54
C THR A 235 -7.78 12.98 -8.33
N ALA A 236 -8.71 13.23 -7.40
CA ALA A 236 -8.39 13.93 -6.15
C ALA A 236 -7.42 13.13 -5.27
N CYS A 237 -7.58 11.80 -5.20
CA CYS A 237 -6.68 10.91 -4.47
C CYS A 237 -5.26 10.95 -5.04
N LEU A 238 -5.13 10.92 -6.37
CA LEU A 238 -3.85 11.03 -7.06
C LEU A 238 -3.15 12.35 -6.77
N ASN A 239 -3.86 13.48 -6.88
CA ASN A 239 -3.28 14.80 -6.60
C ASN A 239 -2.75 14.89 -5.16
N TRP A 240 -3.54 14.45 -4.18
CA TRP A 240 -3.12 14.41 -2.78
C TRP A 240 -1.87 13.54 -2.59
N ALA A 241 -1.86 12.32 -3.12
CA ALA A 241 -0.73 11.41 -2.96
C ALA A 241 0.54 11.96 -3.63
N TYR A 242 0.40 12.59 -4.80
CA TYR A 242 1.49 13.28 -5.48
C TYR A 242 2.10 14.37 -4.59
N GLU A 243 1.28 15.25 -4.01
CA GLU A 243 1.74 16.33 -3.14
C GLU A 243 2.51 15.80 -1.93
N VAL A 244 2.03 14.72 -1.31
CA VAL A 244 2.74 14.07 -0.18
C VAL A 244 4.10 13.51 -0.60
N LEU A 245 4.19 12.87 -1.78
CA LEU A 245 5.45 12.32 -2.28
C LEU A 245 6.43 13.42 -2.69
N GLU A 246 5.93 14.48 -3.31
CA GLU A 246 6.69 15.66 -3.70
C GLU A 246 7.33 16.33 -2.48
N GLU A 247 6.57 16.54 -1.40
CA GLU A 247 7.07 17.06 -0.12
C GLU A 247 8.17 16.14 0.46
N ALA A 248 7.93 14.83 0.48
CA ALA A 248 8.91 13.87 1.00
C ALA A 248 10.22 13.85 0.19
N LEU A 249 10.15 13.96 -1.13
CA LEU A 249 11.33 14.04 -2.00
C LEU A 249 12.09 15.35 -1.81
N GLN A 250 11.39 16.46 -1.60
CA GLN A 250 12.02 17.74 -1.27
C GLN A 250 12.77 17.65 0.07
N GLU A 251 12.12 17.16 1.12
CA GLU A 251 12.78 16.94 2.43
C GLU A 251 13.95 15.95 2.33
N PHE A 252 13.86 14.98 1.42
CA PHE A 252 14.93 14.01 1.20
C PHE A 252 16.16 14.64 0.54
N THR A 253 15.94 15.48 -0.47
CA THR A 253 17.00 16.07 -1.30
C THR A 253 17.56 17.39 -0.76
N MET A 254 16.90 18.02 0.22
CA MET A 254 17.42 19.20 0.89
C MET A 254 18.77 18.91 1.58
N PRO A 255 19.77 19.80 1.43
CA PRO A 255 20.98 19.77 2.25
C PRO A 255 20.59 19.81 3.73
N ARG A 256 21.14 18.93 4.55
CA ARG A 256 21.04 19.05 6.00
C ARG A 256 22.19 19.94 6.45
N ASP A 257 21.88 20.95 7.28
CA ASP A 257 22.91 21.68 8.00
C ASP A 257 23.59 20.68 8.95
N ASP A 258 24.86 20.37 8.68
CA ASP A 258 25.73 19.53 9.51
C ASP A 258 26.09 20.21 10.84
#